data_AF-A0A8X7PZZ9-F1
#
_entry.id   AF-A0A8X7PZZ9-F1
#
_cell.length_a   1.000
_cell.length_b   1.000
_cell.length_c   1.000
_cell.angle_alpha   90.00
_cell.angle_beta   90.00
_cell.angle_gamma   90.00
#
_symmetry.space_group_name_H-M   'P 1'
#
loop_
_entity.id
_entity.type
_entity.pdbx_description
1 polymer ?
#
loop_
_entity_poly.entity_id
_entity_poly.type
_entity_poly.pdbx_seq_one_letter_code
_entity_poly.pdbx_strand_id
1 'polypeptide(L)'
;MFLRRLLKTPQISSSVGRIRTFSGSLNATPSTPSSPALKRKLFANLKSCENPCDDVLRDMEEQGFQITAADLTRWANLLKKQGREEKSSQINSFMSWKCCVMMSQSVLRLAVGRSTFRRVAETLIPSVVNIYAPNDDLYGSGILFGEGDKIITCGHVVRNLHKFRTSPVYRSKTIEVEITLNCGQTFRGVVADCDPEYDLALVKIETPTRELLSPAKFGVSKDVSVGDTVLSIRNPLSYAKSFSAGKISCVEHTKIGSQGNCQFYLQTDCALKEGNSGGPVVNLDGQVIGVIWAFGDREVGVGFAIPIDTVVKVMEERNW
;
A
#
# COMPACT_ATOMS: atom_id res chain seq x y z
N MET A 1 5.73 -13.92 37.54
CA MET A 1 5.65 -12.87 38.60
C MET A 1 6.62 -11.71 38.31
N PHE A 2 6.63 -11.18 37.07
CA PHE A 2 7.62 -10.18 36.62
C PHE A 2 6.99 -8.91 36.00
N LEU A 3 5.65 -8.80 36.03
CA LEU A 3 4.85 -7.73 35.42
C LEU A 3 4.19 -6.79 36.45
N ARG A 4 4.75 -6.68 37.65
CA ARG A 4 4.23 -5.80 38.73
C ARG A 4 5.23 -4.76 39.26
N ARG A 5 6.30 -4.44 38.51
CA ARG A 5 7.35 -3.52 38.96
C ARG A 5 7.55 -2.22 38.17
N LEU A 6 6.69 -1.87 37.21
CA LEU A 6 6.82 -0.62 36.45
C LEU A 6 5.73 0.42 36.72
N LEU A 7 4.90 0.25 37.76
CA LEU A 7 3.93 1.26 38.19
C LEU A 7 4.11 1.60 39.67
N LYS A 8 5.09 2.48 39.94
CA LYS A 8 5.09 3.38 41.10
C LYS A 8 5.57 4.76 40.64
N THR A 9 4.63 5.70 40.56
CA THR A 9 4.85 7.15 40.41
C THR A 9 5.34 7.75 41.75
N PRO A 10 5.99 8.94 41.78
CA PRO A 10 5.22 10.20 41.81
C PRO A 10 5.85 11.44 41.11
N GLN A 11 4.93 12.28 40.60
CA GLN A 11 4.89 13.76 40.64
C GLN A 11 6.01 14.60 40.00
N ILE A 12 5.68 15.23 38.86
CA ILE A 12 5.96 16.66 38.64
C ILE A 12 4.67 17.32 38.17
N SER A 13 4.20 18.30 38.95
CA SER A 13 3.11 19.22 38.66
C SER A 13 3.63 20.40 37.84
N SER A 14 2.95 20.77 36.74
CA SER A 14 2.31 22.09 36.58
C SER A 14 1.80 22.30 35.14
N SER A 15 0.52 22.72 35.07
CA SER A 15 -0.10 23.51 34.00
C SER A 15 0.07 23.08 32.53
N VAL A 16 -0.82 22.19 32.06
CA VAL A 16 -1.25 22.16 30.66
C VAL A 16 -2.77 22.03 30.63
N GLY A 17 -3.42 22.89 29.85
CA GLY A 17 -4.87 22.99 29.72
C GLY A 17 -5.55 21.65 29.40
N ARG A 18 -6.81 21.56 29.85
CA ARG A 18 -7.67 20.39 29.79
C ARG A 18 -7.86 19.91 28.33
N ILE A 19 -7.05 18.95 27.87
CA ILE A 19 -7.30 18.26 26.59
C ILE A 19 -8.49 17.31 26.81
N ARG A 20 -9.68 17.72 26.35
CA ARG A 20 -10.86 16.82 26.29
C ARG A 20 -10.67 15.86 25.12
N THR A 21 -10.59 14.57 25.41
CA THR A 21 -10.58 13.49 24.41
C THR A 21 -11.96 13.33 23.79
N PHE A 22 -12.03 13.27 22.46
CA PHE A 22 -13.26 12.98 21.70
C PHE A 22 -13.75 11.56 22.02
N SER A 23 -14.83 11.45 22.79
CA SER A 23 -15.61 10.22 22.94
C SER A 23 -17.00 10.43 22.34
N GLY A 24 -17.09 10.39 21.01
CA GLY A 24 -18.34 10.51 20.25
C GLY A 24 -18.54 9.33 19.32
N SER A 25 -19.63 8.61 19.53
CA SER A 25 -20.09 7.44 18.76
C SER A 25 -20.02 7.65 17.24
N LEU A 26 -19.28 6.77 16.56
CA LEU A 26 -19.22 6.64 15.09
C LEU A 26 -20.51 5.97 14.58
N ASN A 27 -21.62 6.70 14.55
CA ASN A 27 -22.80 6.40 13.72
C ASN A 27 -23.79 7.58 13.78
N ALA A 28 -23.53 8.62 12.99
CA ALA A 28 -24.54 9.62 12.68
C ALA A 28 -24.70 9.68 11.15
N THR A 29 -25.87 9.26 10.69
CA THR A 29 -26.38 9.49 9.33
C THR A 29 -26.44 11.00 9.01
N PRO A 30 -26.51 11.42 7.74
CA PRO A 30 -26.61 12.83 7.39
C PRO A 30 -27.97 13.36 7.85
N SER A 31 -28.03 13.96 9.03
CA SER A 31 -29.22 14.62 9.56
C SER A 31 -29.38 15.99 8.89
N THR A 32 -30.64 16.36 8.69
CA THR A 32 -31.16 17.55 7.98
C THR A 32 -30.47 18.87 8.34
N PRO A 33 -30.35 19.84 7.41
CA PRO A 33 -29.74 21.14 7.68
C PRO A 33 -30.46 21.86 8.83
N SER A 34 -29.67 22.47 9.72
CA SER A 34 -30.16 23.25 10.85
C SER A 34 -31.16 24.33 10.39
N SER A 35 -32.32 24.42 11.06
CA SER A 35 -33.38 25.34 10.64
C SER A 35 -32.94 26.82 10.73
N PRO A 36 -33.47 27.73 9.89
CA PRO A 36 -33.13 29.16 9.97
C PRO A 36 -33.40 29.82 11.33
N ALA A 37 -34.35 29.30 12.12
CA ALA A 37 -34.61 29.74 13.49
C ALA A 37 -33.46 29.32 14.44
N LEU A 38 -32.96 28.09 14.27
CA LEU A 38 -31.86 27.52 15.02
C LEU A 38 -30.56 28.31 14.79
N LYS A 39 -30.25 28.64 13.53
CA LYS A 39 -29.09 29.45 13.14
C LYS A 39 -29.13 30.87 13.70
N ARG A 40 -30.33 31.46 13.83
CA ARG A 40 -30.52 32.79 14.46
C ARG A 40 -30.25 32.75 15.97
N LYS A 41 -30.74 31.72 16.65
CA LYS A 41 -30.46 31.50 18.08
C LYS A 41 -28.95 31.31 18.32
N LEU A 42 -28.30 30.56 17.43
CA LEU A 42 -26.86 30.32 17.47
C LEU A 42 -26.06 31.63 17.34
N PHE A 43 -26.41 32.45 16.35
CA PHE A 43 -25.77 33.74 16.15
C PHE A 43 -26.01 34.72 17.32
N ALA A 44 -27.20 34.67 17.94
CA ALA A 44 -27.50 35.45 19.14
C ALA A 44 -26.60 35.05 20.32
N ASN A 45 -26.38 33.75 20.52
CA ASN A 45 -25.47 33.24 21.56
C ASN A 45 -24.02 33.67 21.33
N LEU A 46 -23.53 33.61 20.08
CA LEU A 46 -22.20 34.12 19.73
C LEU A 46 -22.06 35.62 20.02
N LYS A 47 -23.15 36.38 19.92
CA LYS A 47 -23.17 37.80 20.26
C LYS A 47 -23.11 38.01 21.77
N SER A 48 -23.92 37.30 22.55
CA SER A 48 -24.07 37.54 24.00
C SER A 48 -23.04 36.82 24.88
N CYS A 49 -22.31 35.82 24.38
CA CYS A 49 -21.36 35.06 25.20
C CYS A 49 -20.14 35.90 25.63
N GLU A 50 -19.65 35.68 26.85
CA GLU A 50 -18.34 36.17 27.31
C GLU A 50 -17.21 35.20 26.91
N ASN A 51 -17.55 33.93 26.67
CA ASN A 51 -16.60 32.92 26.23
C ASN A 51 -16.08 33.19 24.80
N PRO A 52 -14.85 32.75 24.50
CA PRO A 52 -14.31 32.70 23.14
C PRO A 52 -15.28 32.03 22.15
N CYS A 53 -15.39 32.57 20.94
CA CYS A 53 -16.35 32.07 19.95
C CYS A 53 -16.08 30.61 19.55
N ASP A 54 -14.84 30.14 19.63
CA ASP A 54 -14.45 28.76 19.32
C ASP A 54 -15.03 27.75 20.31
N ASP A 55 -15.02 28.04 21.62
CA ASP A 55 -15.65 27.19 22.64
C ASP A 55 -17.15 27.05 22.40
N VAL A 56 -17.82 28.18 22.12
CA VAL A 56 -19.26 28.23 21.84
C VAL A 56 -19.60 27.44 20.57
N LEU A 57 -18.81 27.59 19.50
CA LEU A 57 -19.00 26.87 18.25
C LEU A 57 -18.79 25.36 18.43
N ARG A 58 -17.79 24.94 19.22
CA ARG A 58 -17.50 23.51 19.50
C ARG A 58 -18.61 22.86 20.32
N ASP A 59 -19.03 23.50 21.41
CA ASP A 59 -20.13 23.01 22.25
C ASP A 59 -21.42 22.84 21.44
N MET A 60 -21.64 23.70 20.45
CA MET A 60 -22.80 23.62 19.56
C MET A 60 -22.69 22.48 18.55
N GLU A 61 -21.51 22.23 17.98
CA GLU A 61 -21.31 21.06 17.11
C GLU A 61 -21.45 19.74 17.88
N GLU A 62 -20.98 19.69 19.13
CA GLU A 62 -21.17 18.53 20.02
C GLU A 62 -22.65 18.25 20.32
N GLN A 63 -23.48 19.30 20.37
CA GLN A 63 -24.94 19.19 20.47
C GLN A 63 -25.62 18.81 19.14
N GLY A 64 -24.85 18.53 18.08
CA GLY A 64 -25.34 18.04 16.78
C GLY A 64 -25.72 19.13 15.78
N PHE A 65 -25.32 20.39 16.00
CA PHE A 65 -25.65 21.49 15.10
C PHE A 65 -24.72 21.50 13.87
N GLN A 66 -25.31 21.45 12.68
CA GLN A 66 -24.56 21.58 11.42
C GLN A 66 -24.27 23.06 11.11
N ILE A 67 -23.01 23.47 11.24
CA ILE A 67 -22.52 24.84 10.99
C ILE A 67 -21.63 24.83 9.74
N THR A 68 -22.09 25.49 8.66
CA THR A 68 -21.37 25.51 7.39
C THR A 68 -20.34 26.64 7.32
N ALA A 69 -19.37 26.54 6.39
CA ALA A 69 -18.43 27.62 6.10
C ALA A 69 -19.13 28.92 5.67
N ALA A 70 -20.25 28.81 4.94
CA ALA A 70 -21.06 29.95 4.55
C ALA A 70 -21.72 30.64 5.76
N ASP A 71 -22.17 29.86 6.75
CA ASP A 71 -22.73 30.40 8.00
C ASP A 71 -21.67 31.16 8.79
N LEU A 72 -20.48 30.57 8.96
CA LEU A 72 -19.36 31.20 9.68
C LEU A 72 -18.88 32.48 8.99
N THR A 73 -18.75 32.46 7.67
CA THR A 73 -18.38 33.64 6.86
C THR A 73 -19.41 34.76 7.01
N ARG A 74 -20.70 34.41 6.96
CA ARG A 74 -21.79 35.37 7.16
C ARG A 74 -21.76 35.98 8.56
N TRP A 75 -21.57 35.17 9.60
CA TRP A 75 -21.54 35.64 10.99
C TRP A 75 -20.31 36.49 11.29
N ALA A 76 -19.13 36.12 10.78
CA ALA A 76 -17.91 36.92 10.93
C ALA A 76 -18.09 38.31 10.30
N ASN A 77 -18.69 38.39 9.11
CA ASN A 77 -18.97 39.66 8.43
C ASN A 77 -20.01 40.51 9.15
N LEU A 78 -21.06 39.89 9.70
CA LEU A 78 -22.09 40.61 10.49
C LEU A 78 -21.52 41.16 11.80
N LEU A 79 -20.67 40.40 12.50
CA LEU A 79 -20.03 40.86 13.73
C LEU A 79 -19.03 41.99 13.46
N LYS A 80 -18.27 41.91 12.36
CA LYS A 80 -17.39 42.99 11.91
C LYS A 80 -18.18 44.28 11.64
N LYS A 81 -19.31 44.19 10.92
CA LYS A 81 -20.20 45.35 10.68
C LYS A 81 -20.82 45.93 11.95
N GLN A 82 -20.92 45.15 13.03
CA GLN A 82 -21.44 45.59 14.33
C GLN A 82 -20.34 46.09 15.28
N GLY A 83 -19.11 46.31 14.80
CA GLY A 83 -17.98 46.80 15.60
C GLY A 83 -17.38 45.75 16.54
N ARG A 84 -17.69 44.46 16.36
CA ARG A 84 -17.21 43.34 17.19
C ARG A 84 -16.08 42.60 16.48
N GLU A 85 -14.97 43.30 16.25
CA GLU A 85 -13.85 42.80 15.44
C GLU A 85 -13.16 41.59 16.07
N GLU A 86 -13.02 41.57 17.40
CA GLU A 86 -12.41 40.45 18.13
C GLU A 86 -13.19 39.14 17.90
N LYS A 87 -14.52 39.18 18.03
CA LYS A 87 -15.38 38.01 17.77
C LYS A 87 -15.34 37.58 16.30
N SER A 88 -15.26 38.53 15.38
CA SER A 88 -15.07 38.24 13.95
C SER A 88 -13.75 37.50 13.70
N SER A 89 -12.66 37.97 14.33
CA SER A 89 -11.35 37.33 14.26
C SER A 89 -11.35 35.92 14.84
N GLN A 90 -12.01 35.70 15.99
CA GLN A 90 -12.16 34.38 16.60
C GLN A 90 -12.92 33.40 15.67
N ILE A 91 -13.99 33.84 14.99
CA ILE A 91 -14.69 33.00 14.01
C ILE A 91 -13.81 32.69 12.80
N ASN A 92 -13.02 33.66 12.30
CA ASN A 92 -12.08 33.44 11.21
C ASN A 92 -10.97 32.46 11.59
N SER A 93 -10.44 32.57 12.81
CA SER A 93 -9.48 31.62 13.38
C SER A 93 -10.08 30.22 13.48
N PHE A 94 -11.32 30.10 13.96
CA PHE A 94 -12.05 28.83 14.00
C PHE A 94 -12.30 28.24 12.61
N MET A 95 -12.63 29.06 11.61
CA MET A 95 -12.75 28.62 10.21
C MET A 95 -11.42 28.09 9.67
N SER A 96 -10.33 28.82 9.89
CA SER A 96 -8.98 28.40 9.49
C SER A 96 -8.58 27.09 10.16
N TRP A 97 -8.83 26.97 11.46
CA TRP A 97 -8.60 25.75 12.23
C TRP A 97 -9.44 24.58 11.70
N LYS A 98 -10.74 24.78 11.41
CA LYS A 98 -11.59 23.77 10.79
C LYS A 98 -11.08 23.32 9.44
N CYS A 99 -10.61 24.23 8.59
CA CYS A 99 -9.98 23.88 7.32
C CYS A 99 -8.73 23.02 7.56
N CYS A 100 -7.84 23.42 8.48
CA CYS A 100 -6.66 22.63 8.83
C CYS A 100 -7.04 21.26 9.41
N VAL A 101 -8.05 21.17 10.28
CA VAL A 101 -8.51 19.91 10.89
C VAL A 101 -9.25 19.03 9.90
N MET A 102 -10.04 19.56 8.97
CA MET A 102 -10.68 18.77 7.90
C MET A 102 -9.66 18.29 6.86
N MET A 103 -8.65 19.10 6.55
CA MET A 103 -7.52 18.69 5.71
C MET A 103 -6.70 17.61 6.43
N SER A 104 -6.45 17.79 7.74
CA SER A 104 -5.79 16.81 8.60
C SER A 104 -6.63 15.54 8.81
N GLN A 105 -7.97 15.63 8.90
CA GLN A 105 -8.88 14.49 8.99
C GLN A 105 -9.00 13.75 7.66
N SER A 106 -8.90 14.42 6.51
CA SER A 106 -8.77 13.77 5.21
C SER A 106 -7.46 12.98 5.13
N VAL A 107 -6.37 13.56 5.65
CA VAL A 107 -5.06 12.90 5.78
C VAL A 107 -5.08 11.78 6.85
N LEU A 108 -5.83 11.92 7.93
CA LEU A 108 -6.00 10.92 9.00
C LEU A 108 -6.96 9.79 8.60
N ARG A 109 -7.98 10.06 7.77
CA ARG A 109 -8.80 9.02 7.11
C ARG A 109 -7.98 8.26 6.07
N LEU A 110 -6.98 8.91 5.45
CA LEU A 110 -5.95 8.24 4.65
C LEU A 110 -4.96 7.45 5.53
N ALA A 111 -4.71 7.87 6.78
CA ALA A 111 -3.69 7.27 7.65
C ALA A 111 -4.20 6.17 8.61
N VAL A 112 -5.47 6.15 9.00
CA VAL A 112 -5.95 5.20 10.03
C VAL A 112 -7.33 4.62 9.70
N GLY A 113 -7.35 3.34 9.32
CA GLY A 113 -8.48 2.44 9.58
C GLY A 113 -9.18 1.87 8.34
N ARG A 114 -8.78 0.66 7.95
CA ARG A 114 -9.32 -0.25 6.89
C ARG A 114 -8.68 -0.26 5.49
N SER A 115 -7.88 0.70 5.04
CA SER A 115 -7.54 0.76 3.60
C SER A 115 -6.07 0.77 3.18
N THR A 116 -5.04 0.65 4.05
CA THR A 116 -3.65 0.60 3.54
C THR A 116 -3.35 -0.67 2.75
N PHE A 117 -3.52 -1.85 3.35
CA PHE A 117 -3.29 -3.13 2.65
C PHE A 117 -4.26 -3.33 1.47
N ARG A 118 -5.52 -2.93 1.64
CA ARG A 118 -6.51 -3.00 0.58
C ARG A 118 -6.14 -2.09 -0.60
N ARG A 119 -5.72 -0.84 -0.35
CA ARG A 119 -5.25 0.08 -1.39
C ARG A 119 -4.04 -0.48 -2.12
N VAL A 120 -3.08 -1.02 -1.39
CA VAL A 120 -1.89 -1.65 -1.98
C VAL A 120 -2.31 -2.84 -2.86
N ALA A 121 -3.18 -3.71 -2.36
CA ALA A 121 -3.71 -4.83 -3.12
C ALA A 121 -4.48 -4.38 -4.37
N GLU A 122 -5.41 -3.43 -4.25
CA GLU A 122 -6.19 -2.90 -5.39
C GLU A 122 -5.29 -2.26 -6.46
N THR A 123 -4.20 -1.61 -6.04
CA THR A 123 -3.25 -0.97 -6.97
C THR A 123 -2.38 -2.00 -7.69
N LEU A 124 -1.94 -3.07 -7.01
CA LEU A 124 -0.96 -4.00 -7.55
C LEU A 124 -1.53 -5.28 -8.16
N ILE A 125 -2.72 -5.72 -7.76
CA ILE A 125 -3.34 -6.93 -8.34
C ILE A 125 -3.40 -6.85 -9.88
N PRO A 126 -3.72 -5.70 -10.52
CA PRO A 126 -3.63 -5.53 -11.97
C PRO A 126 -2.24 -5.72 -12.58
N SER A 127 -1.18 -5.55 -11.81
CA SER A 127 0.21 -5.71 -12.25
C SER A 127 0.74 -7.14 -12.13
N VAL A 128 0.00 -8.03 -11.46
CA VAL A 128 0.43 -9.42 -11.21
C VAL A 128 -0.30 -10.35 -12.15
N VAL A 129 0.47 -11.16 -12.87
CA VAL A 129 -0.03 -12.13 -13.85
C VAL A 129 0.33 -13.54 -13.44
N ASN A 130 -0.43 -14.52 -13.94
CA ASN A 130 0.01 -15.91 -13.93
C ASN A 130 0.74 -16.23 -15.20
N ILE A 131 1.75 -17.07 -15.08
CA ILE A 131 2.50 -17.61 -16.19
C ILE A 131 2.41 -19.13 -16.12
N TYR A 132 2.03 -19.75 -17.24
CA TYR A 132 2.05 -21.18 -17.44
C TYR A 132 2.92 -21.51 -18.65
N ALA A 133 3.92 -22.36 -18.48
CA ALA A 133 4.80 -22.82 -19.55
C ALA A 133 4.48 -24.30 -19.87
N PRO A 134 3.65 -24.58 -20.89
CA PRO A 134 3.09 -25.91 -21.13
C PRO A 134 4.14 -26.95 -21.53
N ASN A 135 5.27 -26.53 -22.10
CA ASN A 135 6.33 -27.43 -22.56
C ASN A 135 6.99 -28.24 -21.44
N ASP A 136 7.08 -27.67 -20.24
CA ASP A 136 7.72 -28.30 -19.08
C ASP A 136 6.77 -28.38 -17.87
N ASP A 137 5.48 -28.08 -18.09
CA ASP A 137 4.43 -28.01 -17.06
C ASP A 137 4.82 -27.14 -15.86
N LEU A 138 5.43 -25.99 -16.14
CA LEU A 138 5.86 -25.03 -15.13
C LEU A 138 4.82 -23.94 -14.97
N TYR A 139 4.64 -23.47 -13.74
CA TYR A 139 3.71 -22.39 -13.45
C TYR A 139 4.24 -21.48 -12.35
N GLY A 140 3.81 -20.22 -12.39
CA GLY A 140 4.23 -19.21 -11.44
C GLY A 140 3.50 -17.89 -11.66
N SER A 141 4.03 -16.86 -11.02
CA SER A 141 3.55 -15.49 -11.15
C SER A 141 4.56 -14.64 -11.93
N GLY A 142 4.11 -13.49 -12.41
CA GLY A 142 4.96 -12.49 -13.02
C GLY A 142 4.48 -11.08 -12.70
N ILE A 143 5.35 -10.10 -12.92
CA ILE A 143 5.07 -8.70 -12.65
C ILE A 143 5.16 -7.93 -13.97
N LEU A 144 4.08 -7.27 -14.34
CA LEU A 144 4.05 -6.33 -15.47
C LEU A 144 4.89 -5.11 -15.13
N PHE A 145 5.71 -4.66 -16.07
CA PHE A 145 6.52 -3.45 -15.92
C PHE A 145 6.67 -2.70 -17.25
N GLY A 146 7.29 -1.52 -17.21
CA GLY A 146 7.54 -0.70 -18.41
C GLY A 146 6.24 -0.20 -19.04
N GLU A 147 6.10 -0.35 -20.36
CA GLU A 147 4.88 -0.02 -21.11
C GLU A 147 3.74 -1.06 -20.91
N GLY A 148 3.98 -2.10 -20.11
CA GLY A 148 2.99 -3.12 -19.75
C GLY A 148 2.91 -4.33 -20.67
N ASP A 149 3.76 -4.41 -21.70
CA ASP A 149 3.90 -5.57 -22.59
C ASP A 149 4.98 -6.57 -22.10
N LYS A 150 5.81 -6.14 -21.15
CA LYS A 150 6.90 -6.92 -20.56
C LYS A 150 6.55 -7.39 -19.16
N ILE A 151 6.98 -8.60 -18.85
CA ILE A 151 6.80 -9.26 -17.57
C ILE A 151 8.16 -9.73 -17.07
N ILE A 152 8.46 -9.40 -15.83
CA ILE A 152 9.58 -9.98 -15.09
C ILE A 152 9.05 -11.15 -14.25
N THR A 153 9.76 -12.26 -14.27
CA THR A 153 9.45 -13.48 -13.50
C THR A 153 10.74 -14.24 -13.19
N CYS A 154 10.64 -15.39 -12.51
CA CYS A 154 11.77 -16.27 -12.29
C CYS A 154 12.06 -17.15 -13.51
N GLY A 155 13.34 -17.48 -13.74
CA GLY A 155 13.76 -18.37 -14.83
C GLY A 155 13.13 -19.76 -14.72
N HIS A 156 13.09 -20.33 -13.51
CA HIS A 156 12.48 -21.64 -13.25
C HIS A 156 10.96 -21.67 -13.42
N VAL A 157 10.27 -20.52 -13.49
CA VAL A 157 8.82 -20.45 -13.77
C VAL A 157 8.53 -20.69 -15.25
N VAL A 158 9.47 -20.32 -16.12
CA VAL A 158 9.25 -20.35 -17.57
C VAL A 158 10.06 -21.43 -18.28
N ARG A 159 11.12 -21.93 -17.66
CA ARG A 159 11.97 -22.96 -18.27
C ARG A 159 12.63 -23.87 -17.26
N ASN A 160 12.90 -25.10 -17.69
CA ASN A 160 13.70 -26.02 -16.91
C ASN A 160 15.18 -25.60 -16.97
N LEU A 161 15.68 -24.97 -15.90
CA LEU A 161 17.04 -24.45 -15.83
C LEU A 161 18.12 -25.53 -15.97
N HIS A 162 17.84 -26.77 -15.53
CA HIS A 162 18.77 -27.88 -15.73
C HIS A 162 18.92 -28.21 -17.21
N LYS A 163 17.80 -28.43 -17.93
CA LYS A 163 17.82 -28.66 -19.39
C LYS A 163 18.44 -27.48 -20.14
N PHE A 164 18.19 -26.25 -19.69
CA PHE A 164 18.77 -25.04 -20.26
C PHE A 164 20.30 -24.98 -20.12
N ARG A 165 20.85 -25.49 -19.01
CA ARG A 165 22.30 -25.56 -18.77
C ARG A 165 22.96 -26.72 -19.53
N THR A 166 22.29 -27.88 -19.64
CA THR A 166 22.90 -29.11 -20.15
C THR A 166 22.61 -29.43 -21.62
N SER A 167 21.55 -28.89 -22.22
CA SER A 167 21.14 -29.21 -23.59
C SER A 167 21.21 -28.00 -24.54
N PRO A 168 22.14 -27.99 -25.53
CA PRO A 168 22.20 -26.96 -26.55
C PRO A 168 20.89 -26.84 -27.37
N VAL A 169 20.26 -27.97 -27.67
CA VAL A 169 19.00 -28.03 -28.44
C VAL A 169 17.86 -27.36 -27.66
N TYR A 170 17.79 -27.60 -26.34
CA TYR A 170 16.80 -26.94 -25.50
C TYR A 170 17.06 -25.44 -25.37
N ARG A 171 18.33 -25.01 -25.32
CA ARG A 171 18.71 -23.60 -25.25
C ARG A 171 18.28 -22.79 -26.46
N SER A 172 18.29 -23.38 -27.65
CA SER A 172 17.85 -22.73 -28.89
C SER A 172 16.34 -22.71 -29.10
N LYS A 173 15.56 -23.37 -28.22
CA LYS A 173 14.10 -23.46 -28.38
C LYS A 173 13.43 -22.17 -27.89
N THR A 174 12.58 -21.59 -28.74
CA THR A 174 11.65 -20.55 -28.30
C THR A 174 10.65 -21.16 -27.33
N ILE A 175 10.49 -20.54 -26.16
CA ILE A 175 9.54 -21.00 -25.14
C ILE A 175 8.32 -20.10 -25.17
N GLU A 176 7.19 -20.67 -25.58
CA GLU A 176 5.88 -20.06 -25.46
C GLU A 176 5.32 -20.28 -24.05
N VAL A 177 4.60 -19.27 -23.56
CA VAL A 177 3.91 -19.28 -22.27
C VAL A 177 2.50 -18.73 -22.43
N GLU A 178 1.60 -19.19 -21.57
CA GLU A 178 0.27 -18.63 -21.40
C GLU A 178 0.29 -17.65 -20.22
N ILE A 179 -0.18 -16.43 -20.46
CA ILE A 179 -0.17 -15.35 -19.48
C ILE A 179 -1.61 -15.02 -19.15
N THR A 180 -2.01 -15.22 -17.90
CA THR A 180 -3.37 -14.90 -17.45
C THR A 180 -3.36 -13.68 -16.54
N LEU A 181 -4.02 -12.61 -16.98
CA LEU A 181 -4.19 -11.38 -16.22
C LEU A 181 -5.16 -11.58 -15.04
N ASN A 182 -5.17 -10.62 -14.12
CA ASN A 182 -6.07 -10.61 -12.96
C ASN A 182 -7.58 -10.57 -13.32
N CYS A 183 -7.92 -10.12 -14.54
CA CYS A 183 -9.26 -10.05 -15.07
C CYS A 183 -9.74 -11.38 -15.66
N GLY A 184 -8.87 -12.39 -15.69
CA GLY A 184 -9.13 -13.71 -16.26
C GLY A 184 -8.81 -13.81 -17.74
N GLN A 185 -8.42 -12.73 -18.41
CA GLN A 185 -8.02 -12.78 -19.82
C GLN A 185 -6.64 -13.43 -19.95
N THR A 186 -6.54 -14.38 -20.89
CA THR A 186 -5.31 -15.10 -21.20
C THR A 186 -4.73 -14.62 -22.53
N PHE A 187 -3.42 -14.44 -22.57
CA PHE A 187 -2.64 -14.07 -23.74
C PHE A 187 -1.54 -15.11 -23.98
N ARG A 188 -1.12 -15.22 -25.24
CA ARG A 188 0.16 -15.87 -25.56
C ARG A 188 1.31 -14.91 -25.29
N GLY A 189 2.40 -15.47 -24.81
CA GLY A 189 3.66 -14.78 -24.65
C GLY A 189 4.84 -15.66 -24.98
N VAL A 190 5.99 -15.01 -25.09
CA VAL A 190 7.27 -15.66 -25.40
C VAL A 190 8.31 -15.27 -24.36
N VAL A 191 9.13 -16.24 -23.96
CA VAL A 191 10.31 -15.97 -23.12
C VAL A 191 11.37 -15.31 -24.00
N ALA A 192 11.50 -14.00 -23.88
CA ALA A 192 12.42 -13.19 -24.69
C ALA A 192 13.87 -13.38 -24.26
N ASP A 193 14.13 -13.48 -22.95
CA ASP A 193 15.46 -13.75 -22.42
C ASP A 193 15.36 -14.39 -21.02
N CYS A 194 16.42 -15.03 -20.56
CA CYS A 194 16.53 -15.59 -19.23
C CYS A 194 17.97 -15.51 -18.72
N ASP A 195 18.10 -15.06 -17.48
CA ASP A 195 19.33 -15.08 -16.72
C ASP A 195 19.33 -16.29 -15.76
N PRO A 196 20.11 -17.35 -16.03
CA PRO A 196 20.16 -18.53 -15.17
C PRO A 196 21.01 -18.32 -13.91
N GLU A 197 21.78 -17.24 -13.79
CA GLU A 197 22.61 -16.98 -12.61
C GLU A 197 21.78 -16.32 -11.50
N TYR A 198 20.95 -15.36 -11.89
CA TYR A 198 20.00 -14.66 -11.02
C TYR A 198 18.61 -15.32 -10.96
N ASP A 199 18.37 -16.33 -11.80
CA ASP A 199 17.07 -17.01 -11.93
C ASP A 199 15.94 -16.01 -12.25
N LEU A 200 16.17 -15.17 -13.25
CA LEU A 200 15.22 -14.18 -13.76
C LEU A 200 14.92 -14.45 -15.23
N ALA A 201 13.72 -14.08 -15.68
CA ALA A 201 13.34 -14.16 -17.07
C ALA A 201 12.49 -12.97 -17.50
N LEU A 202 12.74 -12.52 -18.73
CA LEU A 202 11.92 -11.55 -19.43
C LEU A 202 10.92 -12.29 -20.31
N VAL A 203 9.64 -12.05 -20.07
CA VAL A 203 8.54 -12.53 -20.90
C VAL A 203 7.88 -11.35 -21.61
N LYS A 204 7.51 -11.53 -22.87
CA LYS A 204 6.77 -10.54 -23.66
C LYS A 204 5.40 -11.07 -24.05
N ILE A 205 4.38 -10.24 -23.93
CA ILE A 205 3.03 -10.51 -24.43
C ILE A 205 3.02 -10.24 -25.95
N GLU A 206 2.54 -11.18 -26.76
CA GLU A 206 2.59 -11.03 -28.24
C GLU A 206 1.56 -10.02 -28.78
N THR A 207 0.38 -9.97 -28.16
CA THR A 207 -0.74 -9.12 -28.59
C THR A 207 -1.37 -8.38 -27.40
N PRO A 208 -0.63 -7.44 -26.78
CA PRO A 208 -1.08 -6.76 -25.58
C PRO A 208 -2.27 -5.84 -25.86
N THR A 209 -3.35 -6.00 -25.10
CA THR A 209 -4.43 -4.98 -25.01
C THR A 209 -4.02 -3.96 -23.94
N ARG A 210 -3.47 -2.82 -24.36
CA ARG A 210 -2.85 -1.83 -23.47
C ARG A 210 -3.77 -1.34 -22.35
N GLU A 211 -5.07 -1.25 -22.60
CA GLU A 211 -6.07 -0.81 -21.62
C GLU A 211 -6.24 -1.77 -20.43
N LEU A 212 -5.78 -3.02 -20.57
CA LEU A 212 -5.87 -4.06 -19.54
C LEU A 212 -4.57 -4.25 -18.76
N LEU A 213 -3.51 -3.57 -19.18
CA LEU A 213 -2.18 -3.72 -18.61
C LEU A 213 -1.95 -2.59 -17.61
N SER A 214 -1.47 -2.96 -16.44
CA SER A 214 -1.20 -2.01 -15.36
C SER A 214 0.19 -2.30 -14.81
N PRO A 215 1.25 -1.67 -15.35
CA PRO A 215 2.61 -1.88 -14.88
C PRO A 215 2.77 -1.58 -13.39
N ALA A 216 3.52 -2.42 -12.68
CA ALA A 216 3.91 -2.17 -11.31
C ALA A 216 4.96 -1.05 -11.24
N LYS A 217 4.96 -0.32 -10.13
CA LYS A 217 6.05 0.61 -9.81
C LYS A 217 7.12 -0.13 -9.02
N PHE A 218 8.38 0.02 -9.43
CA PHE A 218 9.50 -0.47 -8.64
C PHE A 218 9.86 0.56 -7.55
N GLY A 219 10.17 0.03 -6.37
CA GLY A 219 10.67 0.80 -5.25
C GLY A 219 12.19 0.73 -5.19
N VAL A 220 12.74 0.89 -3.99
CA VAL A 220 14.16 0.76 -3.71
C VAL A 220 14.33 -0.31 -2.63
N SER A 221 15.06 -1.37 -2.94
CA SER A 221 15.31 -2.45 -1.96
C SER A 221 16.41 -2.12 -0.96
N LYS A 222 17.32 -1.19 -1.28
CA LYS A 222 18.37 -0.70 -0.37
C LYS A 222 17.82 -0.03 0.89
N ASP A 223 16.62 0.52 0.82
CA ASP A 223 15.97 1.20 1.95
C ASP A 223 15.19 0.24 2.85
N VAL A 224 15.09 -1.04 2.45
CA VAL A 224 14.35 -2.07 3.18
C VAL A 224 15.13 -2.51 4.41
N SER A 225 14.45 -2.54 5.55
CA SER A 225 15.00 -2.93 6.85
C SER A 225 14.27 -4.13 7.45
N VAL A 226 14.96 -4.89 8.30
CA VAL A 226 14.34 -5.97 9.09
C VAL A 226 13.20 -5.40 9.94
N GLY A 227 12.04 -6.04 9.88
CA GLY A 227 10.82 -5.61 10.56
C GLY A 227 9.85 -4.80 9.68
N ASP A 228 10.28 -4.35 8.50
CA ASP A 228 9.40 -3.65 7.55
C ASP A 228 8.23 -4.53 7.17
N THR A 229 7.03 -3.94 7.19
CA THR A 229 5.82 -4.65 6.78
C THR A 229 5.76 -4.72 5.27
N VAL A 230 5.60 -5.94 4.77
CA VAL A 230 5.59 -6.23 3.33
C VAL A 230 4.40 -7.09 2.99
N LEU A 231 4.04 -7.05 1.72
CA LEU A 231 2.91 -7.79 1.19
C LEU A 231 3.38 -8.63 0.02
N SER A 232 2.84 -9.82 -0.12
CA SER A 232 3.00 -10.67 -1.28
C SER A 232 1.64 -10.94 -1.90
N ILE A 233 1.60 -10.90 -3.23
CA ILE A 233 0.39 -11.09 -4.02
C ILE A 233 0.57 -12.31 -4.88
N ARG A 234 -0.39 -13.22 -4.81
CA ARG A 234 -0.52 -14.37 -5.68
C ARG A 234 -1.80 -14.25 -6.47
N ASN A 235 -1.77 -14.65 -7.73
CA ASN A 235 -2.96 -14.79 -8.55
C ASN A 235 -3.27 -16.27 -8.86
N PRO A 236 -3.38 -17.21 -7.91
CA PRO A 236 -3.62 -18.62 -8.27
C PRO A 236 -4.80 -18.79 -9.23
N LEU A 237 -4.58 -19.66 -10.22
CA LEU A 237 -5.51 -20.07 -11.26
C LEU A 237 -7.00 -19.88 -10.91
N SER A 238 -7.65 -19.18 -11.83
CA SER A 238 -9.09 -18.99 -12.06
C SER A 238 -9.99 -18.33 -11.00
N TYR A 239 -9.76 -18.36 -9.67
CA TYR A 239 -10.79 -17.80 -8.75
C TYR A 239 -10.35 -17.17 -7.42
N ALA A 240 -9.07 -17.15 -7.03
CA ALA A 240 -8.71 -16.67 -5.69
C ALA A 240 -7.57 -15.64 -5.68
N LYS A 241 -7.88 -14.35 -5.73
CA LYS A 241 -6.92 -13.27 -5.47
C LYS A 241 -6.35 -13.44 -4.05
N SER A 242 -5.20 -14.08 -3.91
CA SER A 242 -4.63 -14.43 -2.62
C SER A 242 -3.55 -13.44 -2.27
N PHE A 243 -3.67 -12.89 -1.07
CA PHE A 243 -2.81 -11.84 -0.56
C PHE A 243 -2.29 -12.29 0.80
N SER A 244 -0.99 -12.12 1.03
CA SER A 244 -0.37 -12.39 2.31
C SER A 244 0.42 -11.17 2.78
N ALA A 245 0.22 -10.82 4.05
CA ALA A 245 1.01 -9.81 4.73
C ALA A 245 2.04 -10.50 5.62
N GLY A 246 3.22 -9.90 5.68
CA GLY A 246 4.32 -10.35 6.52
C GLY A 246 5.27 -9.20 6.81
N LYS A 247 6.46 -9.56 7.23
CA LYS A 247 7.58 -8.68 7.50
C LYS A 247 8.82 -9.15 6.78
N ILE A 248 9.80 -8.26 6.68
CA ILE A 248 11.16 -8.63 6.34
C ILE A 248 11.82 -9.21 7.59
N SER A 249 12.23 -10.47 7.49
CA SER A 249 12.85 -11.22 8.58
C SER A 249 14.37 -11.09 8.54
N CYS A 250 14.95 -10.94 7.35
CA CYS A 250 16.38 -10.75 7.16
C CYS A 250 16.65 -9.99 5.85
N VAL A 251 17.65 -9.12 5.87
CA VAL A 251 18.24 -8.50 4.67
C VAL A 251 19.66 -9.01 4.63
N GLU A 252 19.86 -10.15 3.99
CA GLU A 252 21.16 -10.83 3.99
C GLU A 252 21.84 -10.76 2.64
N HIS A 253 23.16 -10.59 2.71
CA HIS A 253 24.09 -10.51 1.58
C HIS A 253 24.90 -11.81 1.47
N THR A 254 24.24 -12.96 1.63
CA THR A 254 24.91 -14.27 1.71
C THR A 254 24.37 -15.25 0.68
N LYS A 255 25.26 -16.07 0.11
CA LYS A 255 24.91 -17.16 -0.82
C LYS A 255 24.02 -18.20 -0.13
N ILE A 256 22.77 -18.31 -0.56
CA ILE A 256 21.87 -19.41 -0.15
C ILE A 256 21.95 -20.53 -1.20
N GLY A 257 22.59 -21.64 -0.84
CA GLY A 257 22.53 -22.91 -1.60
C GLY A 257 23.44 -23.01 -2.82
N SER A 258 23.52 -24.23 -3.38
CA SER A 258 24.42 -24.63 -4.49
C SER A 258 23.81 -24.50 -5.90
N GLN A 259 22.58 -23.97 -6.03
CA GLN A 259 21.85 -23.96 -7.31
C GLN A 259 21.69 -22.59 -8.00
N GLY A 260 22.10 -21.49 -7.35
CA GLY A 260 22.07 -20.14 -7.92
C GLY A 260 23.16 -19.26 -7.32
N ASN A 261 23.71 -18.34 -8.11
CA ASN A 261 24.78 -17.44 -7.67
C ASN A 261 24.25 -16.14 -7.05
N CYS A 262 22.93 -15.96 -6.94
CA CYS A 262 22.37 -14.73 -6.38
C CYS A 262 22.78 -14.59 -4.91
N GLN A 263 23.50 -13.49 -4.62
CA GLN A 263 24.20 -13.23 -3.37
C GLN A 263 23.37 -12.37 -2.40
N PHE A 264 22.17 -11.99 -2.80
CA PHE A 264 21.33 -11.01 -2.10
C PHE A 264 19.88 -11.49 -2.10
N TYR A 265 19.31 -11.72 -0.92
CA TYR A 265 17.89 -12.05 -0.78
C TYR A 265 17.24 -11.27 0.35
N LEU A 266 16.01 -10.84 0.09
CA LEU A 266 15.08 -10.42 1.14
C LEU A 266 14.41 -11.68 1.69
N GLN A 267 14.61 -11.95 2.97
CA GLN A 267 13.87 -12.99 3.66
C GLN A 267 12.58 -12.40 4.22
N THR A 268 11.44 -13.06 4.00
CA THR A 268 10.15 -12.64 4.52
C THR A 268 9.40 -13.77 5.21
N ASP A 269 8.54 -13.43 6.17
CA ASP A 269 7.60 -14.37 6.79
C ASP A 269 6.20 -14.39 6.12
N CYS A 270 6.06 -13.73 4.95
CA CYS A 270 4.84 -13.85 4.15
C CYS A 270 4.50 -15.32 3.91
N ALA A 271 3.21 -15.65 3.97
CA ALA A 271 2.74 -17.01 3.70
C ALA A 271 2.87 -17.31 2.20
N LEU A 272 3.96 -18.00 1.84
CA LEU A 272 4.25 -18.38 0.46
C LEU A 272 3.83 -19.82 0.13
N LYS A 273 3.44 -20.04 -1.12
CA LYS A 273 3.11 -21.36 -1.68
C LYS A 273 3.60 -21.46 -3.11
N GLU A 274 3.59 -22.68 -3.66
CA GLU A 274 3.82 -22.92 -5.09
C GLU A 274 2.94 -21.99 -5.94
N GLY A 275 3.52 -21.45 -7.01
CA GLY A 275 2.88 -20.44 -7.85
C GLY A 275 3.15 -18.99 -7.43
N ASN A 276 3.74 -18.72 -6.27
CA ASN A 276 4.17 -17.36 -5.89
C ASN A 276 5.48 -16.94 -6.57
N SER A 277 6.33 -17.89 -6.96
CA SER A 277 7.60 -17.60 -7.62
C SER A 277 7.40 -16.72 -8.86
N GLY A 278 8.25 -15.70 -9.01
CA GLY A 278 8.14 -14.64 -10.00
C GLY A 278 7.15 -13.52 -9.66
N GLY A 279 6.35 -13.66 -8.60
CA GLY A 279 5.43 -12.62 -8.11
C GLY A 279 6.12 -11.57 -7.21
N PRO A 280 5.43 -10.47 -6.88
CA PRO A 280 6.06 -9.36 -6.17
C PRO A 280 6.03 -9.52 -4.64
N VAL A 281 7.08 -9.02 -3.99
CA VAL A 281 7.07 -8.54 -2.60
C VAL A 281 7.02 -7.01 -2.66
N VAL A 282 6.08 -6.40 -1.94
CA VAL A 282 5.81 -4.96 -2.02
C VAL A 282 5.77 -4.28 -0.66
N ASN A 283 6.16 -3.01 -0.63
CA ASN A 283 6.04 -2.14 0.54
C ASN A 283 4.61 -1.57 0.69
N LEU A 284 4.37 -0.79 1.76
CA LEU A 284 3.06 -0.20 2.05
C LEU A 284 2.65 0.94 1.11
N ASP A 285 3.58 1.40 0.27
CA ASP A 285 3.33 2.37 -0.80
C ASP A 285 2.92 1.69 -2.11
N GLY A 286 2.90 0.35 -2.14
CA GLY A 286 2.55 -0.43 -3.32
C GLY A 286 3.64 -0.44 -4.38
N GLN A 287 4.90 -0.29 -3.96
CA GLN A 287 6.05 -0.43 -4.82
C GLN A 287 6.67 -1.82 -4.63
N VAL A 288 7.11 -2.43 -5.73
CA VAL A 288 7.82 -3.71 -5.71
C VAL A 288 9.21 -3.50 -5.14
N ILE A 289 9.52 -4.23 -4.07
CA ILE A 289 10.84 -4.23 -3.43
C ILE A 289 11.57 -5.57 -3.63
N GLY A 290 10.91 -6.59 -4.15
CA GLY A 290 11.55 -7.82 -4.57
C GLY A 290 10.67 -8.74 -5.41
N VAL A 291 11.29 -9.74 -6.01
CA VAL A 291 10.64 -10.80 -6.81
C VAL A 291 10.78 -12.11 -6.06
N ILE A 292 9.66 -12.73 -5.72
CA ILE A 292 9.62 -13.99 -4.96
C ILE A 292 10.36 -15.06 -5.77
N TRP A 293 11.35 -15.69 -5.16
CA TRP A 293 12.20 -16.67 -5.81
C TRP A 293 11.92 -18.08 -5.30
N ALA A 294 12.03 -18.25 -3.99
CA ALA A 294 11.89 -19.54 -3.34
C ALA A 294 11.19 -19.37 -1.98
N PHE A 295 10.76 -20.49 -1.43
CA PHE A 295 10.29 -20.57 -0.06
C PHE A 295 10.89 -21.83 0.57
N GLY A 296 11.21 -21.75 1.86
CA GLY A 296 11.62 -22.90 2.66
C GLY A 296 10.43 -23.81 2.99
N ASP A 297 10.67 -24.85 3.77
CA ASP A 297 9.62 -25.79 4.17
C ASP A 297 8.41 -25.07 4.79
N ARG A 298 7.21 -25.53 4.42
CA ARG A 298 5.91 -24.92 4.73
C ARG A 298 5.68 -24.65 6.23
N GLU A 299 6.39 -25.35 7.10
CA GLU A 299 6.27 -25.24 8.56
C GLU A 299 7.08 -24.08 9.17
N VAL A 300 8.11 -23.58 8.47
CA VAL A 300 9.03 -22.56 9.03
C VAL A 300 8.59 -21.14 8.65
N GLY A 301 7.72 -20.98 7.64
CA GLY A 301 7.23 -19.68 7.21
C GLY A 301 8.33 -18.76 6.69
N VAL A 302 9.27 -19.30 5.91
CA VAL A 302 10.42 -18.56 5.36
C VAL A 302 10.29 -18.44 3.86
N GLY A 303 10.19 -17.21 3.36
CA GLY A 303 10.22 -16.87 1.95
C GLY A 303 11.48 -16.10 1.56
N PHE A 304 11.92 -16.26 0.32
CA PHE A 304 13.07 -15.56 -0.24
C PHE A 304 12.66 -14.81 -1.51
N ALA A 305 13.05 -13.54 -1.59
CA ALA A 305 12.85 -12.71 -2.77
C ALA A 305 14.16 -12.08 -3.24
N ILE A 306 14.34 -12.02 -4.55
CA ILE A 306 15.44 -11.28 -5.19
C ILE A 306 15.15 -9.78 -5.00
N PRO A 307 16.05 -8.99 -4.40
CA PRO A 307 15.85 -7.56 -4.19
C PRO A 307 15.60 -6.82 -5.52
N ILE A 308 14.68 -5.86 -5.53
CA ILE A 308 14.31 -5.16 -6.78
C ILE A 308 15.50 -4.43 -7.41
N ASP A 309 16.45 -3.92 -6.62
CA ASP A 309 17.64 -3.25 -7.16
C ASP A 309 18.56 -4.24 -7.91
N THR A 310 18.59 -5.51 -7.48
CA THR A 310 19.29 -6.58 -8.22
C THR A 310 18.58 -6.88 -9.53
N VAL A 311 17.24 -6.93 -9.52
CA VAL A 311 16.44 -7.15 -10.73
C VAL A 311 16.65 -6.02 -11.74
N VAL A 312 16.59 -4.77 -11.28
CA VAL A 312 16.83 -3.58 -12.12
C VAL A 312 18.25 -3.61 -12.71
N LYS A 313 19.25 -3.96 -11.90
CA LYS A 313 20.62 -4.13 -12.39
C LYS A 313 20.72 -5.17 -13.52
N VAL A 314 20.10 -6.34 -13.35
CA VAL A 314 20.07 -7.39 -14.39
C VAL A 314 19.34 -6.91 -15.64
N MET A 315 18.24 -6.19 -15.47
CA MET A 315 17.49 -5.60 -16.59
C MET A 315 18.36 -4.63 -17.40
N GLU A 316 19.13 -3.77 -16.73
CA GLU A 316 20.07 -2.85 -17.38
C GLU A 316 21.21 -3.61 -18.09
N GLU A 317 21.86 -4.57 -17.41
CA GLU A 317 22.97 -5.34 -17.97
C GLU A 317 22.57 -6.16 -19.20
N ARG A 318 21.31 -6.60 -19.26
CA ARG A 318 20.78 -7.44 -20.34
C ARG A 318 19.90 -6.69 -21.35
N ASN A 319 19.73 -5.37 -21.19
CA ASN A 319 18.86 -4.53 -22.01
C ASN A 319 17.40 -5.04 -22.10
N TRP A 320 16.80 -5.34 -20.95
CA TRP A 320 15.42 -5.85 -20.85
C TRP A 320 14.34 -4.79 -21.01
#